data_AF-A0A915UPM4-F1
#
_entry.id   AF-A0A915UPM4-F1
#
_cell.length_a   1.000
_cell.length_b   1.000
_cell.length_c   1.000
_cell.angle_alpha   90.00
_cell.angle_beta   90.00
_cell.angle_gamma   90.00
#
_symmetry.space_group_name_H-M   'P 1'
#
loop_
_entity.id
_entity.type
_entity.pdbx_description
1 polymer ?
#
loop_
_entity_poly.entity_id
_entity_poly.type
_entity_poly.pdbx_seq_one_letter_code
_entity_poly.pdbx_strand_id
1 'polypeptide(L)'
;MKRYLVLVALVLGLGVGETQQPMEQQRLDGNWWLSLSDREQEMFTEGFLDCACFYRVRSFCPRGIVAVDLAEQTTLYFCRARGEGSELVRDAFAKLATRATRFPLPGGEPAHGPHSGNDGEFWRGALYDLQAKAAFVGGYLECYRHVVKGDLDFPGSAEEYARKIDEWYGFDETQDSIRPGTEDVPIADVLMKFGIPKGASKPKNGKR
;
A
#
# COMPACT_ATOMS: atom_id res chain seq x y z
N MET A 1 48.33 18.96 50.11
CA MET A 1 47.74 17.90 49.26
C MET A 1 46.27 18.23 48.99
N LYS A 2 45.94 18.71 47.79
CA LYS A 2 44.58 19.12 47.40
C LYS A 2 43.81 17.89 46.89
N ARG A 3 42.68 17.56 47.51
CA ARG A 3 41.78 16.49 47.09
C ARG A 3 40.77 17.05 46.09
N TYR A 4 40.79 16.56 44.86
CA TYR A 4 39.79 16.88 43.84
C TYR A 4 38.58 15.98 44.02
N LEU A 5 37.41 16.59 44.18
CA LEU A 5 36.12 15.93 44.31
C LEU A 5 35.52 15.80 42.90
N VAL A 6 35.51 14.59 42.35
CA VAL A 6 34.91 14.30 41.03
C VAL A 6 33.42 14.07 41.25
N LEU A 7 32.60 15.02 40.79
CA LEU A 7 31.14 14.91 40.75
C LEU A 7 30.74 14.17 39.48
N VAL A 8 30.31 12.91 39.62
CA VAL A 8 29.69 12.12 38.55
C VAL A 8 28.22 12.53 38.47
N ALA A 9 27.87 13.34 37.47
CA ALA A 9 26.48 13.68 37.18
C ALA A 9 25.82 12.49 36.47
N LEU A 10 25.01 11.75 37.23
CA LEU A 10 24.16 10.68 36.73
C LEU A 10 22.99 11.32 35.96
N VAL A 11 23.10 11.43 34.63
CA VAL A 11 21.99 11.84 33.77
C VAL A 11 21.01 10.67 33.70
N LEU A 12 20.02 10.67 34.59
CA LEU A 12 18.85 9.81 34.50
C LEU A 12 18.06 10.24 33.26
N GLY A 13 18.34 9.57 32.14
CA GLY A 13 17.54 9.66 30.93
C GLY A 13 16.14 9.18 31.23
N LEU A 14 15.23 10.12 31.46
CA LEU A 14 13.80 9.88 31.37
C LEU A 14 13.54 9.46 29.93
N GLY A 15 13.46 8.13 29.71
CA GLY A 15 13.02 7.55 28.46
C GLY A 15 11.64 8.12 28.17
N VAL A 16 11.59 9.06 27.23
CA VAL A 16 10.36 9.47 26.59
C VAL A 16 9.88 8.21 25.90
N GLY A 17 8.94 7.51 26.53
CA GLY A 17 8.18 6.45 25.89
C GLY A 17 7.48 7.11 24.72
N GLU A 18 8.06 6.95 23.54
CA GLU A 18 7.48 7.35 22.27
C GLU A 18 6.16 6.59 22.19
N THR A 19 5.11 7.28 22.61
CA THR A 19 3.76 6.76 22.56
C THR A 19 3.49 6.75 21.07
N GLN A 20 3.74 5.61 20.42
CA GLN A 20 3.29 5.35 19.06
C GLN A 20 1.80 5.66 19.10
N GLN A 21 1.45 6.86 18.62
CA GLN A 21 0.06 7.23 18.52
C GLN A 21 -0.58 6.09 17.73
N PRO A 22 -1.74 5.57 18.17
CA PRO A 22 -2.50 4.64 17.35
C PRO A 22 -2.50 5.24 15.95
N MET A 23 -2.20 4.43 14.94
CA MET A 23 -1.97 4.82 13.55
C MET A 23 -3.24 5.47 12.96
N GLU A 24 -3.54 6.65 13.48
CA GLU A 24 -4.77 7.40 13.42
C GLU A 24 -4.71 8.09 12.08
N GLN A 25 -5.26 7.41 11.07
CA GLN A 25 -5.52 7.92 9.73
C GLN A 25 -4.40 8.82 9.21
N GLN A 26 -3.22 8.21 9.04
CA GLN A 26 -2.14 8.87 8.30
C GLN A 26 -2.73 9.41 6.99
N ARG A 27 -2.69 10.74 6.83
CA ARG A 27 -3.14 11.36 5.58
C ARG A 27 -2.16 10.95 4.50
N LEU A 28 -2.67 10.25 3.50
CA LEU A 28 -1.94 9.88 2.29
C LEU A 28 -1.90 11.09 1.35
N ASP A 29 -1.18 12.12 1.77
CA ASP A 29 -1.00 13.38 1.02
C ASP A 29 0.36 13.43 0.30
N GLY A 30 0.64 14.55 -0.38
CA GLY A 30 1.88 14.73 -1.12
C GLY A 30 3.14 14.67 -0.25
N ASN A 31 3.09 15.09 1.01
CA ASN A 31 4.24 14.96 1.92
C ASN A 31 4.50 13.50 2.26
N TRP A 32 3.44 12.73 2.54
CA TRP A 32 3.54 11.29 2.73
C TRP A 32 4.09 10.61 1.47
N TRP A 33 3.56 10.94 0.30
CA TRP A 33 4.01 10.38 -0.99
C TRP A 33 5.51 10.58 -1.21
N LEU A 34 6.00 11.81 -1.01
CA LEU A 34 7.41 12.16 -1.20
C LEU A 34 8.32 11.58 -0.12
N SER A 35 7.78 11.00 0.96
CA SER A 35 8.56 10.29 1.98
C SER A 35 8.81 8.82 1.64
N LEU A 36 8.05 8.25 0.68
CA LEU A 36 8.22 6.88 0.20
C LEU A 36 9.41 6.77 -0.75
N SER A 37 10.02 5.59 -0.79
CA SER A 37 10.95 5.22 -1.87
C SER A 37 10.23 5.09 -3.21
N ASP A 38 10.97 5.17 -4.31
CA ASP A 38 10.43 4.98 -5.66
C ASP A 38 9.70 3.64 -5.80
N ARG A 39 10.22 2.58 -5.17
CA ARG A 39 9.60 1.25 -5.20
C ARG A 39 8.27 1.21 -4.44
N GLU A 40 8.19 1.83 -3.27
CA GLU A 40 6.95 1.93 -2.51
C GLU A 40 5.90 2.76 -3.26
N GLN A 41 6.32 3.86 -3.92
CA GLN A 41 5.44 4.68 -4.76
C GLN A 41 4.85 3.85 -5.93
N GLU A 42 5.71 3.13 -6.65
CA GLU A 42 5.29 2.25 -7.75
C GLU A 42 4.30 1.19 -7.27
N MET A 43 4.62 0.48 -6.18
CA MET A 43 3.78 -0.60 -5.67
C MET A 43 2.47 -0.09 -5.08
N PHE A 44 2.47 1.05 -4.38
CA PHE A 44 1.22 1.70 -3.97
C PHE A 44 0.34 2.03 -5.18
N THR A 45 0.94 2.54 -6.25
CA THR A 45 0.21 2.85 -7.49
C THR A 45 -0.36 1.58 -8.13
N GLU A 46 0.44 0.51 -8.20
CA GLU A 46 0.04 -0.79 -8.74
C GLU A 46 -1.18 -1.34 -8.00
N GLY A 47 -1.11 -1.42 -6.66
CA GLY A 47 -2.24 -1.91 -5.86
C GLY A 47 -3.48 -1.02 -5.96
N PHE A 48 -3.31 0.30 -6.06
CA PHE A 48 -4.43 1.22 -6.27
C PHE A 48 -5.11 0.98 -7.64
N LEU A 49 -4.32 0.83 -8.70
CA LEU A 49 -4.83 0.57 -10.05
C LEU A 49 -5.45 -0.82 -10.16
N ASP A 50 -4.89 -1.83 -9.51
CA ASP A 50 -5.48 -3.18 -9.43
C ASP A 50 -6.91 -3.12 -8.90
N CYS A 51 -7.11 -2.47 -7.75
CA CYS A 51 -8.44 -2.23 -7.19
C CYS A 51 -9.33 -1.45 -8.17
N ALA A 52 -8.85 -0.33 -8.70
CA ALA A 52 -9.68 0.54 -9.52
C ALA A 52 -10.12 -0.14 -10.82
N CYS A 53 -9.25 -0.95 -11.43
CA CYS A 53 -9.50 -1.65 -12.68
C CYS A 53 -10.38 -2.87 -12.49
N PHE A 54 -10.16 -3.64 -11.41
CA PHE A 54 -11.05 -4.74 -11.02
C PHE A 54 -12.50 -4.26 -10.85
N TYR A 55 -12.69 -3.15 -10.12
CA TYR A 55 -14.01 -2.53 -9.92
C TYR A 55 -14.46 -1.61 -11.07
N ARG A 56 -13.72 -1.58 -12.19
CA ARG A 56 -14.06 -0.85 -13.43
C ARG A 56 -14.30 0.65 -13.22
N VAL A 57 -13.54 1.27 -12.31
CA VAL A 57 -13.58 2.72 -12.06
C VAL A 57 -12.90 3.45 -13.22
N ARG A 58 -13.71 3.82 -14.23
CA ARG A 58 -13.24 4.35 -15.52
C ARG A 58 -12.29 5.55 -15.43
N SER A 59 -12.38 6.37 -14.38
CA SER A 59 -11.51 7.54 -14.20
C SER A 59 -10.04 7.16 -13.95
N PHE A 60 -9.77 5.94 -13.46
CA PHE A 60 -8.43 5.47 -13.14
C PHE A 60 -7.93 4.37 -14.08
N CYS A 61 -8.81 3.82 -14.93
CA CYS A 61 -8.46 2.77 -15.89
C CYS A 61 -8.76 3.14 -17.35
N PRO A 62 -8.29 4.29 -17.85
CA PRO A 62 -8.19 4.47 -19.29
C PRO A 62 -7.12 3.52 -19.85
N ARG A 63 -7.27 3.13 -21.12
CA ARG A 63 -6.34 2.20 -21.79
C ARG A 63 -4.92 2.76 -21.72
N GLY A 64 -3.99 1.94 -21.20
CA GLY A 64 -2.55 2.20 -21.27
C GLY A 64 -1.94 2.99 -20.11
N ILE A 65 -2.64 3.17 -18.98
CA ILE A 65 -1.95 3.60 -17.76
C ILE A 65 -1.10 2.45 -17.24
N VAL A 66 0.18 2.72 -17.02
CA VAL A 66 1.13 1.84 -16.33
C VAL A 66 1.42 2.44 -14.95
N ALA A 67 1.51 1.62 -13.91
CA ALA A 67 1.71 2.10 -12.55
C ALA A 67 2.99 2.94 -12.40
N VAL A 68 4.10 2.52 -13.02
CA VAL A 68 5.37 3.27 -13.01
C VAL A 68 5.21 4.69 -13.55
N ASP A 69 4.51 4.86 -14.68
CA ASP A 69 4.31 6.18 -15.30
C ASP A 69 3.41 7.07 -14.44
N LEU A 70 2.39 6.50 -13.79
CA LEU A 70 1.52 7.26 -12.90
C LEU A 70 2.24 7.63 -11.60
N ALA A 71 3.06 6.75 -11.05
CA ALA A 71 3.87 7.02 -9.87
C ALA A 71 4.86 8.17 -10.14
N GLU A 72 5.62 8.10 -11.24
CA GLU A 72 6.57 9.15 -11.62
C GLU A 72 5.88 10.51 -11.84
N GLN A 73 4.76 10.51 -12.58
CA GLN A 73 3.98 11.74 -12.79
C GLN A 73 3.44 12.32 -11.49
N THR A 74 3.07 11.48 -10.53
CA THR A 74 2.60 11.91 -9.22
C THR A 74 3.73 12.53 -8.39
N THR A 75 4.93 11.93 -8.43
CA THR A 75 6.12 12.50 -7.79
C THR A 75 6.47 13.86 -8.40
N LEU A 76 6.47 13.98 -9.74
CA LEU A 76 6.70 15.26 -10.42
C LEU A 76 5.64 16.31 -10.10
N TYR A 77 4.37 15.90 -9.94
CA TYR A 77 3.28 16.77 -9.54
C TYR A 77 3.56 17.39 -8.16
N PHE A 78 3.81 16.57 -7.14
CA PHE A 78 4.06 17.06 -5.78
C PHE A 78 5.39 17.82 -5.63
N CYS A 79 6.44 17.45 -6.38
CA CYS A 79 7.71 18.19 -6.37
C CYS A 79 7.57 19.61 -6.96
N ARG A 80 6.75 19.81 -7.98
CA ARG A 80 6.62 21.10 -8.70
C ARG A 80 5.62 22.04 -8.03
N ALA A 81 4.60 21.49 -7.38
CA ALA A 81 3.52 22.27 -6.82
C ALA A 81 3.85 22.78 -5.41
N ARG A 82 4.45 23.98 -5.34
CA ARG A 82 4.62 24.72 -4.08
C ARG A 82 3.24 25.04 -3.47
N GLY A 83 2.73 24.16 -2.60
CA GLY A 83 1.46 24.31 -1.90
C GLY A 83 0.55 23.07 -1.95
N GLU A 84 0.80 22.11 -2.83
CA GLU A 84 -0.08 20.93 -3.01
C GLU A 84 0.37 19.71 -2.19
N GLY A 85 1.40 19.85 -1.35
CA GLY A 85 1.82 18.76 -0.43
C GLY A 85 0.72 18.29 0.53
N SER A 86 -0.37 19.06 0.69
CA SER A 86 -1.54 18.70 1.50
C SER A 86 -2.68 18.01 0.72
N GLU A 87 -2.59 17.98 -0.61
CA GLU A 87 -3.54 17.27 -1.47
C GLU A 87 -3.35 15.76 -1.32
N LEU A 88 -4.45 15.03 -1.33
CA LEU A 88 -4.44 13.58 -1.21
C LEU A 88 -3.94 12.93 -2.50
N VAL A 89 -3.14 11.88 -2.36
CA VAL A 89 -2.57 11.13 -3.50
C VAL A 89 -3.66 10.62 -4.43
N ARG A 90 -4.79 10.13 -3.90
CA ARG A 90 -5.93 9.69 -4.73
C ARG A 90 -6.51 10.79 -5.61
N ASP A 91 -6.49 12.04 -5.16
CA ASP A 91 -7.02 13.18 -5.90
C ASP A 91 -6.04 13.58 -7.01
N ALA A 92 -4.73 13.53 -6.71
CA ALA A 92 -3.67 13.68 -7.70
C ALA A 92 -3.74 12.57 -8.77
N PHE A 93 -3.92 11.30 -8.37
CA PHE A 93 -4.11 10.19 -9.31
C PHE A 93 -5.29 10.44 -10.24
N ALA A 94 -6.43 10.93 -9.74
CA ALA A 94 -7.59 11.23 -10.57
C ALA A 94 -7.28 12.34 -11.61
N LYS A 95 -6.55 13.38 -11.21
CA LYS A 95 -6.12 14.47 -12.11
C LYS A 95 -5.13 13.98 -13.17
N LEU A 96 -4.22 13.08 -12.81
CA LEU A 96 -3.15 12.61 -13.70
C LEU A 96 -3.62 11.50 -14.64
N ALA A 97 -4.45 10.57 -14.16
CA ALA A 97 -5.02 9.49 -14.97
C ALA A 97 -5.82 10.02 -16.17
N THR A 98 -6.54 11.13 -15.99
CA THR A 98 -7.26 11.79 -17.09
C THR A 98 -6.36 12.44 -18.14
N ARG A 99 -5.09 12.72 -17.83
CA ARG A 99 -4.11 13.31 -18.74
C ARG A 99 -3.29 12.26 -19.49
N ALA A 100 -3.13 11.07 -18.89
CA ALA A 100 -2.31 9.96 -19.40
C ALA A 100 -2.89 9.26 -20.65
N THR A 101 -4.05 9.67 -21.16
CA THR A 101 -4.77 9.01 -22.27
C THR A 101 -4.10 9.10 -23.65
N ARG A 102 -2.78 9.37 -23.76
CA ARG A 102 -2.18 9.71 -25.06
C ARG A 102 -1.60 8.57 -25.87
N PHE A 103 -1.25 7.40 -25.33
CA PHE A 103 -0.68 6.34 -26.18
C PHE A 103 -0.95 4.92 -25.65
N PRO A 104 -1.92 4.17 -26.19
CA PRO A 104 -1.76 2.73 -26.22
C PRO A 104 -0.59 2.43 -27.17
N LEU A 105 0.51 1.88 -26.64
CA LEU A 105 1.57 1.34 -27.49
C LEU A 105 0.97 0.20 -28.33
N PRO A 106 0.99 0.29 -29.67
CA PRO A 106 0.52 -0.80 -30.50
C PRO A 106 1.41 -2.03 -30.28
N GLY A 107 0.80 -3.16 -29.91
CA GLY A 107 1.50 -4.45 -29.75
C GLY A 107 1.73 -4.93 -28.32
N GLY A 108 1.21 -4.24 -27.30
CA GLY A 108 1.20 -4.79 -25.93
C GLY A 108 0.30 -6.02 -25.82
N GLU A 109 0.73 -7.03 -25.05
CA GLU A 109 -0.11 -8.19 -24.75
C GLU A 109 -1.38 -7.74 -24.02
N PRO A 110 -2.55 -8.32 -24.34
CA PRO A 110 -3.77 -8.01 -23.62
C PRO A 110 -3.61 -8.40 -22.15
N ALA A 111 -3.97 -7.49 -21.23
CA ALA A 111 -3.90 -7.75 -19.80
C ALA A 111 -4.61 -9.07 -19.45
N HIS A 112 -3.90 -9.95 -18.75
CA HIS A 112 -4.42 -11.26 -18.34
C HIS A 112 -5.38 -11.08 -17.17
N GLY A 113 -6.67 -10.94 -17.48
CA GLY A 113 -7.74 -10.88 -16.48
C GLY A 113 -7.86 -9.52 -15.76
N PRO A 114 -8.78 -9.42 -14.79
CA PRO A 114 -9.13 -8.15 -14.16
C PRO A 114 -8.06 -7.63 -13.17
N HIS A 115 -7.05 -8.46 -12.84
CA HIS A 115 -5.97 -8.13 -11.91
C HIS A 115 -4.60 -7.92 -12.58
N SER A 116 -4.53 -7.84 -13.91
CA SER A 116 -3.30 -7.48 -14.64
C SER A 116 -2.04 -8.33 -14.32
N GLY A 117 -2.20 -9.57 -13.83
CA GLY A 117 -1.07 -10.40 -13.39
C GLY A 117 -0.58 -10.17 -11.95
N ASN A 118 -1.34 -9.44 -11.12
CA ASN A 118 -1.09 -9.27 -9.69
C ASN A 118 -1.54 -10.52 -8.91
N ASP A 119 -0.82 -11.62 -9.10
CA ASP A 119 -1.05 -12.94 -8.51
C ASP A 119 0.09 -13.38 -7.57
N GLY A 120 0.13 -14.67 -7.22
CA GLY A 120 1.15 -15.23 -6.32
C GLY A 120 2.56 -15.17 -6.91
N GLU A 121 2.73 -15.35 -8.22
CA GLU A 121 4.04 -15.23 -8.87
C GLU A 121 4.54 -13.78 -8.85
N PHE A 122 3.65 -12.82 -9.11
CA PHE A 122 3.99 -11.41 -8.91
C PHE A 122 4.33 -11.10 -7.45
N TRP A 123 3.52 -11.61 -6.51
CA TRP A 123 3.73 -11.40 -5.08
C TRP A 123 5.08 -11.94 -4.59
N ARG A 124 5.51 -13.08 -5.12
CA ARG A 124 6.80 -13.71 -4.82
C ARG A 124 7.96 -12.99 -5.51
N GLY A 125 7.86 -12.76 -6.82
CA GLY A 125 8.99 -12.36 -7.67
C GLY A 125 9.18 -10.85 -7.83
N ALA A 126 8.13 -10.04 -7.69
CA ALA A 126 8.22 -8.59 -7.82
C ALA A 126 8.31 -7.88 -6.46
N LEU A 127 7.77 -8.49 -5.40
CA LEU A 127 7.69 -7.88 -4.08
C LEU A 127 8.55 -8.66 -3.08
N TYR A 128 9.87 -8.43 -3.06
CA TYR A 128 10.73 -9.15 -2.11
C TYR A 128 10.63 -8.58 -0.69
N ASP A 129 10.62 -7.26 -0.56
CA ASP A 129 10.59 -6.60 0.74
C ASP A 129 9.15 -6.34 1.20
N LEU A 130 8.96 -6.41 2.53
CA LEU A 130 7.67 -6.20 3.14
C LEU A 130 7.13 -4.77 2.94
N GLN A 131 7.99 -3.77 2.75
CA GLN A 131 7.57 -2.37 2.60
C GLN A 131 6.86 -2.18 1.26
N ALA A 132 7.39 -2.74 0.17
CA ALA A 132 6.78 -2.79 -1.14
C ALA A 132 5.45 -3.56 -1.12
N LYS A 133 5.39 -4.71 -0.44
CA LYS A 133 4.13 -5.47 -0.24
C LYS A 133 3.09 -4.64 0.51
N ALA A 134 3.51 -4.00 1.60
CA ALA A 134 2.63 -3.14 2.39
C ALA A 134 2.16 -1.93 1.59
N ALA A 135 3.02 -1.35 0.75
CA ALA A 135 2.65 -0.25 -0.14
C ALA A 135 1.58 -0.68 -1.15
N PHE A 136 1.76 -1.84 -1.81
CA PHE A 136 0.74 -2.43 -2.69
C PHE A 136 -0.61 -2.57 -1.98
N VAL A 137 -0.61 -3.21 -0.81
CA VAL A 137 -1.84 -3.39 -0.03
C VAL A 137 -2.45 -2.06 0.39
N GLY A 138 -1.60 -1.09 0.77
CA GLY A 138 -2.01 0.27 1.12
C GLY A 138 -2.74 0.97 -0.03
N GLY A 139 -2.20 0.86 -1.25
CA GLY A 139 -2.80 1.41 -2.46
C GLY A 139 -4.15 0.78 -2.77
N TYR A 140 -4.21 -0.55 -2.71
CA TYR A 140 -5.46 -1.29 -2.91
C TYR A 140 -6.53 -0.86 -1.90
N LEU A 141 -6.18 -0.80 -0.62
CA LEU A 141 -7.12 -0.43 0.45
C LEU A 141 -7.56 1.03 0.36
N GLU A 142 -6.68 1.95 -0.06
CA GLU A 142 -7.04 3.35 -0.29
C GLU A 142 -8.10 3.47 -1.40
N CYS A 143 -7.87 2.81 -2.54
CA CYS A 143 -8.87 2.72 -3.61
C CYS A 143 -10.17 2.07 -3.10
N TYR A 144 -10.10 0.92 -2.44
CA TYR A 144 -11.27 0.15 -2.03
C TYR A 144 -12.16 0.94 -1.06
N ARG A 145 -11.56 1.64 -0.09
CA ARG A 145 -12.29 2.42 0.92
C ARG A 145 -12.85 3.72 0.37
N HIS A 146 -12.08 4.46 -0.41
CA HIS A 146 -12.41 5.85 -0.76
C HIS A 146 -12.95 6.03 -2.17
N VAL A 147 -12.53 5.19 -3.11
CA VAL A 147 -12.96 5.25 -4.51
C VAL A 147 -14.12 4.28 -4.75
N VAL A 148 -13.91 2.98 -4.49
CA VAL A 148 -14.92 1.93 -4.68
C VAL A 148 -16.00 2.00 -3.60
N LYS A 149 -15.61 2.39 -2.37
CA LYS A 149 -16.48 2.38 -1.17
C LYS A 149 -17.05 1.00 -0.91
N GLY A 150 -16.19 -0.02 -0.96
CA GLY A 150 -16.59 -1.41 -0.80
C GLY A 150 -17.24 -1.71 0.56
N ASP A 151 -17.82 -2.90 0.69
CA ASP A 151 -18.67 -3.34 1.79
C ASP A 151 -17.91 -4.01 2.95
N LEU A 152 -16.61 -4.26 2.77
CA LEU A 152 -15.72 -4.78 3.80
C LEU A 152 -14.96 -3.65 4.52
N ASP A 153 -14.77 -3.84 5.83
CA ASP A 153 -13.87 -3.07 6.67
C ASP A 153 -12.55 -3.84 6.85
N PHE A 154 -11.46 -3.10 6.76
CA PHE A 154 -10.10 -3.61 6.95
C PHE A 154 -9.46 -2.84 8.11
N PRO A 155 -9.68 -3.23 9.38
CA PRO A 155 -9.20 -2.45 10.52
C PRO A 155 -7.69 -2.55 10.76
N GLY A 156 -7.00 -3.53 10.14
CA GLY A 156 -5.56 -3.70 10.26
C GLY A 156 -4.75 -2.70 9.42
N SER A 157 -3.44 -2.65 9.69
CA SER A 157 -2.50 -1.91 8.86
C SER A 157 -2.22 -2.63 7.54
N ALA A 158 -1.72 -1.91 6.55
CA ALA A 158 -1.34 -2.52 5.27
C ALA A 158 -0.22 -3.56 5.44
N GLU A 159 0.72 -3.32 6.35
CA GLU A 159 1.78 -4.27 6.71
C GLU A 159 1.21 -5.55 7.33
N GLU A 160 0.25 -5.44 8.26
CA GLU A 160 -0.39 -6.62 8.86
C GLU A 160 -1.08 -7.49 7.80
N TYR A 161 -1.73 -6.87 6.82
CA TYR A 161 -2.36 -7.61 5.73
C TYR A 161 -1.33 -8.19 4.75
N ALA A 162 -0.25 -7.48 4.44
CA ALA A 162 0.85 -8.01 3.65
C ALA A 162 1.43 -9.29 4.29
N ARG A 163 1.67 -9.29 5.61
CA ARG A 163 2.12 -10.49 6.34
C ARG A 163 1.11 -11.65 6.29
N LYS A 164 -0.19 -11.36 6.38
CA LYS A 164 -1.24 -12.39 6.24
C LYS A 164 -1.29 -12.97 4.83
N ILE A 165 -1.03 -12.15 3.81
CA ILE A 165 -0.95 -12.59 2.42
C ILE A 165 0.30 -13.47 2.23
N ASP A 166 1.45 -13.10 2.80
CA ASP A 166 2.65 -13.94 2.83
C ASP A 166 2.37 -15.30 3.45
N GLU A 167 1.74 -15.34 4.62
CA GLU A 167 1.35 -16.60 5.28
C GLU A 167 0.39 -17.43 4.42
N TRP A 168 -0.56 -16.77 3.73
CA TRP A 168 -1.52 -17.43 2.87
C TRP A 168 -0.86 -18.10 1.66
N TYR A 169 -0.01 -17.37 0.93
CA TYR A 169 0.80 -17.93 -0.15
C TYR A 169 1.86 -18.92 0.38
N GLY A 170 2.16 -18.91 1.67
CA GLY A 170 3.26 -19.69 2.23
C GLY A 170 4.61 -19.22 1.72
N PHE A 171 4.78 -17.91 1.60
CA PHE A 171 6.02 -17.30 1.12
C PHE A 171 7.16 -17.59 2.10
N ASP A 172 8.23 -18.18 1.57
CA ASP A 172 9.48 -18.41 2.29
C ASP A 172 10.58 -17.52 1.70
N GLU A 173 10.92 -16.45 2.42
CA GLU A 173 11.99 -15.50 2.04
C GLU A 173 13.33 -16.19 1.77
N THR A 174 13.61 -17.34 2.39
CA THR A 174 14.89 -18.05 2.25
C THR A 174 14.97 -18.90 1.00
N GLN A 175 13.82 -19.31 0.46
CA GLN A 175 13.72 -20.19 -0.70
C GLN A 175 13.22 -19.49 -1.94
N ASP A 176 12.78 -18.23 -1.82
CA ASP A 176 12.10 -17.51 -2.88
C ASP A 176 10.99 -18.37 -3.50
N SER A 177 10.14 -18.94 -2.64
CA SER A 177 9.10 -19.90 -3.03
C SER A 177 7.76 -19.54 -2.40
N ILE A 178 6.68 -19.98 -3.06
CA ILE A 178 5.32 -19.99 -2.54
C ILE A 178 4.79 -21.42 -2.57
N ARG A 179 3.68 -21.64 -1.88
CA ARG A 179 3.00 -22.94 -1.81
C ARG A 179 2.47 -23.34 -3.18
N PRO A 180 2.73 -24.58 -3.64
CA PRO A 180 2.19 -25.07 -4.89
C PRO A 180 0.66 -24.96 -4.97
N GLY A 181 0.15 -24.51 -6.11
CA GLY A 181 -1.27 -24.29 -6.37
C GLY A 181 -1.81 -22.93 -5.92
N THR A 182 -0.93 -21.98 -5.60
CA THR A 182 -1.29 -20.60 -5.24
C THR A 182 -0.78 -19.56 -6.23
N GLU A 183 0.00 -19.97 -7.21
CA GLU A 183 0.71 -19.14 -8.20
C GLU A 183 -0.25 -18.19 -8.92
N ASP A 184 -1.35 -18.71 -9.45
CA ASP A 184 -2.30 -17.95 -10.28
C ASP A 184 -3.43 -17.29 -9.46
N VAL A 185 -3.37 -17.33 -8.12
CA VAL A 185 -4.43 -16.76 -7.28
C VAL A 185 -4.20 -15.25 -7.14
N PRO A 186 -5.15 -14.38 -7.52
CA PRO A 186 -4.97 -12.93 -7.41
C PRO A 186 -4.78 -12.46 -5.97
N ILE A 187 -3.87 -11.50 -5.77
CA ILE A 187 -3.58 -10.93 -4.44
C ILE A 187 -4.84 -10.31 -3.83
N ALA A 188 -5.65 -9.64 -4.65
CA ALA A 188 -6.92 -9.05 -4.22
C ALA A 188 -7.88 -10.09 -3.65
N ASP A 189 -8.02 -11.25 -4.30
CA ASP A 189 -8.89 -12.34 -3.83
C ASP A 189 -8.42 -12.89 -2.48
N VAL A 190 -7.10 -12.93 -2.25
CA VAL A 190 -6.53 -13.29 -0.94
C VAL A 190 -6.84 -12.21 0.09
N LEU A 191 -6.57 -10.94 -0.23
CA LEU A 191 -6.81 -9.81 0.66
C LEU A 191 -8.28 -9.74 1.11
N MET A 192 -9.23 -9.95 0.19
CA MET A 192 -10.67 -9.90 0.50
C MET A 192 -11.11 -10.93 1.54
N LYS A 193 -10.38 -12.05 1.72
CA LYS A 193 -10.66 -13.05 2.77
C LYS A 193 -10.48 -12.50 4.19
N PHE A 194 -9.72 -11.42 4.34
CA PHE A 194 -9.43 -10.81 5.64
C PHE A 194 -10.29 -9.59 5.97
N GLY A 195 -11.18 -9.19 5.05
CA GLY A 195 -12.14 -8.12 5.27
C GLY A 195 -13.29 -8.55 6.18
N ILE A 196 -13.79 -7.61 6.98
CA ILE A 196 -14.93 -7.84 7.88
C ILE A 196 -16.15 -7.13 7.29
N PRO A 197 -17.31 -7.78 7.12
CA PRO A 197 -18.50 -7.09 6.63
C PRO A 197 -18.87 -5.87 7.47
N LYS A 198 -19.14 -4.74 6.83
CA LYS A 198 -19.62 -3.52 7.51
C LYS A 198 -20.88 -3.81 8.32
N GLY A 199 -20.87 -3.40 9.58
CA GLY A 199 -22.00 -3.61 10.50
C GLY A 199 -22.06 -5.00 11.14
N ALA A 200 -21.12 -5.90 10.86
CA ALA A 200 -20.93 -7.10 11.67
C ALA A 200 -20.53 -6.67 13.09
N SER A 201 -21.46 -6.82 14.03
CA SER A 201 -21.20 -6.53 15.44
C SER A 201 -20.05 -7.43 15.92
N LYS A 202 -19.01 -6.86 16.55
CA LYS A 202 -17.95 -7.67 17.18
C LYS A 202 -18.64 -8.74 18.04
N PRO A 203 -18.30 -10.04 17.88
CA PRO A 203 -18.86 -11.07 18.73
C PRO A 203 -18.62 -10.65 20.17
N LYS A 204 -19.70 -10.48 20.93
CA LYS A 204 -19.60 -10.16 22.36
C LYS A 204 -18.76 -11.26 22.95
N ASN A 205 -17.54 -10.95 23.38
CA ASN A 205 -16.66 -11.90 24.05
C ASN A 205 -17.44 -12.50 25.21
N GLY A 206 -17.97 -13.70 25.00
CA GLY A 206 -18.62 -14.48 26.02
C GLY A 206 -17.54 -14.82 27.02
N LYS A 207 -17.59 -14.15 28.18
CA LYS A 207 -16.87 -14.60 29.37
C LYS A 207 -17.22 -16.07 29.58
N ARG A 208 -16.24 -16.95 29.39
CA ARG A 208 -16.24 -18.27 30.01
C ARG A 208 -15.68 -18.13 31.41
#